data_AF-A0A0R3RMN8-F1
#
_entry.id   AF-A0A0R3RMN8-F1
#
_cell.length_a   1.000
_cell.length_b   1.000
_cell.length_c   1.000
_cell.angle_alpha   90.00
_cell.angle_beta   90.00
_cell.angle_gamma   90.00
#
_symmetry.space_group_name_H-M   'P 1'
#
loop_
_entity.id
_entity.type
_entity.pdbx_description
1 polymer ?
#
loop_
_entity_poly.entity_id
_entity_poly.type
_entity_poly.pdbx_seq_one_letter_code
_entity_poly.pdbx_strand_id
1 'polypeptide(L)'
;MSIINGQKNTVVIATPGRLLDVLENRYLSLDQCTYVILDEADRMLDMGFEPEVQKVLEYIPVTNLKPDTEDAEKEESIMENFYSKKKYRQTVMFTATMSPAIERLARAYLRRPAVVYIGSVGRPTERVEQIVYMIGEESKRKKLVELISSDAFEPPIIIFVNQKRGADMLAKGLTKLGFQPCVLHGGKGQDAREYSLAALKDGTKDILVATDVAGRGIDIKDVSLVLNYDMAKSIEDYTHRIGRTVTADQRPRSKPP
;
A
#
# COMPACT_ATOMS: atom_id res chain seq x y z
N MET A 1 8.31 10.29 14.61
CA MET A 1 9.60 11.00 14.68
C MET A 1 10.54 10.11 15.48
N SER A 2 11.39 9.33 14.81
CA SER A 2 12.40 8.48 15.46
C SER A 2 13.76 8.99 15.01
N ILE A 3 14.48 9.66 15.91
CA ILE A 3 15.85 10.10 15.68
C ILE A 3 16.74 8.97 16.19
N ILE A 4 17.27 8.14 15.28
CA ILE A 4 18.25 7.11 15.62
C ILE A 4 19.62 7.80 15.63
N ASN A 5 20.15 8.06 16.83
CA ASN A 5 21.47 8.63 17.03
C ASN A 5 22.52 7.52 16.88
N GLY A 6 23.47 7.67 15.94
CA GLY A 6 24.63 6.76 15.86
C GLY A 6 25.51 6.87 14.61
N GLN A 7 24.98 7.32 13.47
CA GLN A 7 25.76 7.69 12.29
C GLN A 7 25.08 8.89 11.62
N LYS A 8 25.86 9.87 11.15
CA LYS A 8 25.39 11.15 10.56
C LYS A 8 24.59 10.94 9.27
N ASN A 9 23.37 10.42 9.37
CA ASN A 9 22.33 10.42 8.34
C ASN A 9 20.98 10.47 9.08
N THR A 10 20.44 11.68 9.24
CA THR A 10 19.13 11.87 9.88
C THR A 10 18.03 11.70 8.84
N VAL A 11 17.14 10.73 9.06
CA VAL A 11 15.96 10.50 8.22
C VAL A 11 14.72 11.03 8.94
N VAL A 12 13.89 11.80 8.23
CA VAL A 12 12.59 12.25 8.72
C VAL A 12 11.50 11.58 7.89
N ILE A 13 10.60 10.86 8.56
CA ILE A 13 9.39 10.28 7.97
C ILE A 13 8.20 11.04 8.55
N ALA A 14 7.37 11.61 7.69
CA ALA A 14 6.23 12.45 8.10
C ALA A 14 5.10 12.42 7.06
N THR A 15 3.87 12.69 7.51
CA THR A 15 2.73 12.98 6.63
C THR A 15 2.74 14.46 6.22
N PRO A 16 2.18 14.85 5.05
CA PRO A 16 2.30 16.21 4.53
C PRO A 16 1.86 17.30 5.51
N GLY A 17 0.66 17.18 6.09
CA GLY A 17 0.14 18.16 7.04
C GLY A 17 1.02 18.30 8.29
N ARG A 18 1.44 17.18 8.90
CA ARG A 18 2.28 17.23 10.11
C ARG A 18 3.67 17.77 9.83
N LEU A 19 4.23 17.47 8.65
CA LEU A 19 5.52 18.03 8.24
C LEU A 19 5.42 19.53 8.05
N LEU A 20 4.39 20.02 7.36
CA LEU A 20 4.19 21.44 7.14
C LEU A 20 4.05 22.21 8.46
N ASP A 21 3.23 21.72 9.40
CA ASP A 21 3.11 22.33 10.73
C ASP A 21 4.47 22.51 11.42
N VAL A 22 5.32 21.48 11.34
CA VAL A 22 6.62 21.44 11.99
C VAL A 22 7.61 22.41 11.32
N LEU A 23 7.51 22.57 9.99
CA LEU A 23 8.31 23.53 9.22
C LEU A 23 7.87 24.98 9.48
N GLU A 24 6.56 25.25 9.45
CA GLU A 24 6.00 26.59 9.71
C GLU A 24 6.36 27.08 11.12
N ASN A 25 6.35 26.18 12.10
CA ASN A 25 6.75 26.50 13.48
C ASN A 25 8.27 26.42 13.72
N ARG A 26 9.08 26.15 12.70
CA ARG A 26 10.56 26.06 12.77
C ARG A 26 11.11 25.03 13.77
N TYR A 27 10.34 23.99 14.05
CA TYR A 27 10.82 22.84 14.85
C TYR A 27 11.78 21.94 14.05
N LEU A 28 11.74 22.03 12.72
CA LEU A 28 12.63 21.34 11.79
C LEU A 28 13.05 22.30 10.68
N SER A 29 14.28 22.15 10.16
CA SER A 29 14.74 22.77 8.92
C SER A 29 15.16 21.69 7.91
N LEU A 30 14.96 21.97 6.62
CA LEU A 30 15.36 21.12 5.51
C LEU A 30 16.60 21.66 4.77
N ASP A 31 17.36 22.60 5.36
CA ASP A 31 18.51 23.25 4.72
C ASP A 31 19.61 22.29 4.24
N GLN A 32 19.72 21.11 4.89
CA GLN A 32 20.69 20.07 4.55
C GLN A 32 20.05 18.87 3.83
N CYS A 33 18.78 18.99 3.44
CA CYS A 33 18.04 17.91 2.79
C CYS A 33 18.56 17.68 1.37
N THR A 34 19.17 16.52 1.14
CA THR A 34 19.70 16.09 -0.17
C THR A 34 18.91 14.91 -0.76
N TYR A 35 17.93 14.39 -0.03
CA TYR A 35 17.06 13.30 -0.50
C TYR A 35 15.61 13.62 -0.15
N VAL A 36 14.74 13.53 -1.15
CA VAL A 36 13.30 13.77 -1.03
C VAL A 36 12.58 12.54 -1.57
N ILE A 37 11.65 11.99 -0.80
CA ILE A 37 10.86 10.82 -1.21
C ILE A 37 9.39 11.18 -1.07
N LEU A 38 8.64 11.02 -2.16
CA LEU A 38 7.18 11.09 -2.19
C LEU A 38 6.66 9.67 -2.40
N ASP A 39 6.11 9.05 -1.36
CA ASP A 39 5.57 7.70 -1.41
C ASP A 39 4.04 7.71 -1.47
N GLU A 40 3.43 6.85 -2.30
CA GLU A 40 1.99 6.88 -2.64
C GLU A 40 1.50 8.29 -3.05
N ALA A 41 2.17 8.94 -4.01
CA ALA A 41 1.88 10.32 -4.40
C ALA A 41 0.45 10.54 -4.92
N ASP A 42 -0.10 9.56 -5.64
CA ASP A 42 -1.51 9.55 -6.09
C ASP A 42 -2.47 9.62 -4.91
N ARG A 43 -2.24 8.79 -3.90
CA ARG A 43 -3.05 8.78 -2.68
C ARG A 43 -2.95 10.09 -1.90
N MET A 44 -1.78 10.72 -1.85
CA MET A 44 -1.64 12.04 -1.21
C MET A 44 -2.55 13.07 -1.89
N LEU A 45 -2.64 13.06 -3.21
CA LEU A 45 -3.52 13.94 -3.98
C LEU A 45 -5.00 13.59 -3.79
N ASP A 46 -5.35 12.31 -3.79
CA ASP A 46 -6.73 11.85 -3.52
C ASP A 46 -7.23 12.28 -2.14
N MET A 47 -6.31 12.35 -1.16
CA MET A 47 -6.59 12.84 0.19
C MET A 47 -6.64 14.37 0.29
N GLY A 48 -6.40 15.09 -0.81
CA GLY A 48 -6.43 16.55 -0.86
C GLY A 48 -5.15 17.23 -0.37
N PHE A 49 -4.03 16.51 -0.20
CA PHE A 49 -2.77 17.06 0.31
C PHE A 49 -1.91 17.78 -0.72
N GLU A 50 -2.40 18.00 -1.95
CA GLU A 50 -1.65 18.71 -2.99
C GLU A 50 -1.11 20.08 -2.51
N PRO A 51 -1.91 20.94 -1.82
CA PRO A 51 -1.43 22.23 -1.33
C PRO A 51 -0.30 22.10 -0.30
N GLU A 52 -0.40 21.17 0.63
CA GLU A 52 0.60 20.93 1.67
C GLU A 52 1.90 20.40 1.06
N VAL A 53 1.82 19.46 0.12
CA VAL A 53 2.98 18.94 -0.59
C VAL A 53 3.65 20.04 -1.40
N GLN A 54 2.90 20.93 -2.04
CA GLN A 54 3.49 22.08 -2.75
C GLN A 54 4.18 23.05 -1.79
N LYS A 55 3.56 23.39 -0.66
CA LYS A 55 4.18 24.24 0.36
C LYS A 55 5.46 23.64 0.94
N VAL A 56 5.48 22.34 1.22
CA VAL A 56 6.68 21.65 1.72
C VAL A 56 7.87 21.82 0.75
N LEU A 57 7.61 21.82 -0.58
CA LEU A 57 8.66 22.01 -1.58
C LEU A 57 9.38 23.36 -1.43
N GLU A 58 8.64 24.41 -1.04
CA GLU A 58 9.16 25.77 -0.86
C GLU A 58 10.18 25.86 0.30
N TYR A 59 10.07 24.97 1.28
CA TYR A 59 11.04 24.85 2.38
C TYR A 59 12.32 24.08 2.00
N ILE A 60 12.36 23.44 0.83
CA ILE A 60 13.53 22.68 0.38
C ILE A 60 14.46 23.60 -0.43
N PRO A 61 15.75 23.70 -0.09
CA PRO A 61 16.68 24.61 -0.77
C PRO A 61 16.69 24.44 -2.29
N VAL A 62 16.46 25.53 -3.02
CA VAL A 62 16.56 25.52 -4.50
C VAL A 62 18.01 25.42 -4.98
N THR A 63 18.97 25.80 -4.14
CA THR A 63 20.40 25.86 -4.46
C THR A 63 21.05 24.49 -4.67
N ASN A 64 20.43 23.42 -4.17
CA ASN A 64 20.89 22.06 -4.39
C ASN A 64 20.04 21.31 -5.43
N LEU A 65 19.13 21.97 -6.14
CA LEU A 65 18.36 21.33 -7.21
C LEU A 65 19.26 21.01 -8.42
N LYS A 66 19.04 19.86 -9.06
CA LYS A 66 19.76 19.53 -10.30
C LYS A 66 19.47 20.56 -11.40
N PRO A 67 20.45 20.92 -12.23
CA PRO A 67 20.21 21.75 -13.40
C PRO A 67 19.30 21.02 -14.38
N ASP A 68 18.45 21.75 -15.09
CA ASP A 68 17.56 21.19 -16.10
C ASP A 68 18.29 21.10 -17.46
N THR A 69 19.28 20.22 -17.52
CA THR A 69 20.17 20.02 -18.67
C THR A 69 20.36 18.53 -18.91
N GLU A 70 20.80 18.13 -20.11
CA GLU A 70 21.09 16.72 -20.44
C GLU A 70 22.17 16.11 -19.53
N ASP A 71 23.01 16.91 -18.88
CA ASP A 71 23.98 16.38 -17.92
C ASP A 71 23.32 15.78 -16.67
N ALA A 72 22.05 16.11 -16.39
CA ALA A 72 21.30 15.58 -15.26
C ALA A 72 20.80 14.13 -15.45
N GLU A 73 20.98 13.55 -16.64
CA GLU A 73 20.67 12.14 -16.97
C GLU A 73 21.91 11.34 -17.38
N LYS A 74 23.07 11.97 -17.55
CA LYS A 74 24.33 11.29 -17.88
C LYS A 74 24.89 10.57 -16.66
N GLU A 75 25.11 9.26 -16.79
CA GLU A 75 25.59 8.40 -15.71
C GLU A 75 26.88 8.92 -15.08
N GLU A 76 27.89 9.26 -15.90
CA GLU A 76 29.18 9.77 -15.42
C GLU A 76 29.02 11.04 -14.58
N SER A 77 28.29 12.04 -15.10
CA SER A 77 28.04 13.32 -14.42
C SER A 77 27.26 13.14 -13.12
N ILE A 78 26.26 12.25 -13.10
CA ILE A 78 25.47 11.95 -11.91
C ILE A 78 26.33 11.25 -10.86
N MET A 79 27.14 10.27 -11.27
CA MET A 79 27.99 9.49 -10.37
C MET A 79 29.09 10.35 -9.76
N GLU A 80 29.74 11.21 -10.54
CA GLU A 80 30.70 12.19 -10.04
C GLU A 80 30.05 13.13 -9.01
N ASN A 81 28.85 13.65 -9.32
CA ASN A 81 28.11 14.50 -8.38
C ASN A 81 27.71 13.75 -7.11
N PHE A 82 27.33 12.48 -7.20
CA PHE A 82 26.85 11.66 -6.08
C PHE A 82 27.91 11.49 -4.98
N TYR A 83 29.16 11.29 -5.37
CA TYR A 83 30.30 11.17 -4.46
C TYR A 83 30.86 12.52 -4.00
N SER A 84 30.37 13.63 -4.56
CA SER A 84 30.79 14.97 -4.14
C SER A 84 30.20 15.36 -2.78
N LYS A 85 30.90 16.24 -2.07
CA LYS A 85 30.43 16.83 -0.80
C LYS A 85 29.23 17.77 -0.99
N LYS A 86 29.08 18.36 -2.18
CA LYS A 86 28.01 19.30 -2.55
C LYS A 86 27.14 18.69 -3.66
N LYS A 87 26.58 17.51 -3.38
CA LYS A 87 25.69 16.83 -4.30
C LYS A 87 24.36 17.54 -4.46
N TYR A 88 23.76 17.39 -5.64
CA TYR A 88 22.40 17.84 -5.87
C TYR A 88 21.42 16.95 -5.12
N ARG A 89 20.27 17.52 -4.75
CA ARG A 89 19.13 16.81 -4.22
C ARG A 89 18.70 15.72 -5.21
N GLN A 90 18.43 14.55 -4.66
CA GLN A 90 17.78 13.46 -5.37
C GLN A 90 16.34 13.36 -4.89
N THR A 91 15.41 13.27 -5.84
CA THR A 91 14.00 13.16 -5.54
C THR A 91 13.49 11.86 -6.15
N VAL A 92 12.80 11.05 -5.35
CA VAL A 92 12.15 9.81 -5.77
C VAL A 92 10.65 9.95 -5.54
N MET A 93 9.86 9.54 -6.53
CA MET A 93 8.41 9.53 -6.45
C MET A 93 7.92 8.11 -6.73
N PHE A 94 7.13 7.56 -5.81
CA PHE A 94 6.40 6.32 -5.98
C PHE A 94 4.91 6.62 -6.15
N THR A 95 4.32 6.06 -7.19
CA THR A 95 2.90 6.24 -7.52
C THR A 95 2.41 5.02 -8.30
N ALA A 96 1.17 4.61 -8.09
CA ALA A 96 0.55 3.54 -8.87
C ALA A 96 -0.07 4.07 -10.17
N THR A 97 -0.45 5.34 -10.19
CA THR A 97 -1.12 5.99 -11.32
C THR A 97 -0.37 7.25 -11.79
N MET A 98 -0.59 7.63 -13.05
CA MET A 98 -0.04 8.84 -13.68
C MET A 98 -1.17 9.75 -14.16
N SER A 99 -1.95 10.28 -13.21
CA SER A 99 -2.95 11.30 -13.53
C SER A 99 -2.29 12.63 -13.90
N PRO A 100 -2.98 13.56 -14.59
CA PRO A 100 -2.42 14.89 -14.90
C PRO A 100 -1.95 15.66 -13.66
N ALA A 101 -2.56 15.42 -12.50
CA ALA A 101 -2.15 16.04 -11.25
C ALA A 101 -0.81 15.47 -10.74
N ILE A 102 -0.62 14.16 -10.88
CA ILE A 102 0.66 13.51 -10.57
C ILE A 102 1.76 13.97 -11.51
N GLU A 103 1.47 14.12 -12.81
CA GLU A 103 2.44 14.67 -13.75
C GLU A 103 2.87 16.10 -13.39
N ARG A 104 1.93 16.96 -12.96
CA ARG A 104 2.27 18.31 -12.48
C ARG A 104 3.17 18.26 -11.25
N LEU A 105 2.84 17.39 -10.28
CA LEU A 105 3.65 17.20 -9.08
C LEU A 105 5.06 16.70 -9.43
N ALA A 106 5.15 15.73 -10.35
CA ALA A 106 6.42 15.20 -10.85
C ALA A 106 7.26 16.30 -11.50
N ARG A 107 6.68 17.17 -12.32
CA ARG A 107 7.40 18.32 -12.92
C ARG A 107 7.90 19.32 -11.89
N ALA A 108 7.16 19.52 -10.79
CA ALA A 108 7.58 20.41 -9.72
C ALA A 108 8.79 19.85 -8.95
N TYR A 109 8.75 18.56 -8.62
CA TYR A 109 9.70 17.91 -7.70
C TYR A 109 10.92 17.26 -8.38
N LEU A 110 10.75 16.76 -9.60
CA LEU A 110 11.74 15.97 -10.31
C LEU A 110 12.45 16.81 -11.38
N ARG A 111 13.66 16.40 -11.74
CA ARG A 111 14.43 16.91 -12.88
C ARG A 111 14.94 15.72 -13.66
N ARG A 112 14.54 15.62 -14.93
CA ARG A 112 14.83 14.50 -15.85
C ARG A 112 14.78 13.12 -15.16
N PRO A 113 13.63 12.73 -14.61
CA PRO A 113 13.53 11.47 -13.87
C PRO A 113 13.60 10.27 -14.82
N ALA A 114 14.32 9.22 -14.40
CA ALA A 114 14.11 7.89 -14.95
C ALA A 114 12.79 7.33 -14.42
N VAL A 115 12.03 6.63 -15.27
CA VAL A 115 10.78 6.00 -14.88
C VAL A 115 10.96 4.49 -14.87
N VAL A 116 10.70 3.89 -13.70
CA VAL A 116 10.78 2.44 -13.52
C VAL A 116 9.36 1.92 -13.31
N TYR A 117 8.86 1.14 -14.26
CA TYR A 117 7.59 0.44 -14.15
C TYR A 117 7.84 -1.03 -13.80
N ILE A 118 7.18 -1.50 -12.75
CA ILE A 118 7.19 -2.91 -12.37
C ILE A 118 5.87 -3.52 -12.83
N GLY A 119 5.94 -4.47 -13.76
CA GLY A 119 4.79 -5.14 -14.37
C GLY A 119 4.46 -4.64 -15.78
N SER A 120 3.47 -5.25 -16.42
CA SER A 120 2.95 -4.83 -17.72
C SER A 120 2.04 -3.61 -17.54
N VAL A 121 2.34 -2.54 -18.28
CA VAL A 121 1.59 -1.27 -18.29
C VAL A 121 0.09 -1.56 -18.39
N GLY A 122 -0.66 -1.18 -17.36
CA GLY A 122 -2.11 -1.03 -17.41
C GLY A 122 -3.00 -2.18 -16.95
N ARG A 123 -2.50 -3.36 -16.54
CA ARG A 123 -3.40 -4.47 -16.13
C ARG A 123 -2.86 -5.38 -15.01
N PRO A 124 -3.02 -5.01 -13.73
CA PRO A 124 -2.87 -5.94 -12.60
C PRO A 124 -3.96 -7.03 -12.58
N THR A 125 -5.13 -6.73 -13.16
CA THR A 125 -6.38 -7.47 -12.98
C THR A 125 -6.60 -8.61 -13.97
N GLU A 126 -5.78 -8.78 -15.01
CA GLU A 126 -6.00 -9.83 -16.01
C GLU A 126 -5.60 -11.25 -15.57
N ARG A 127 -4.93 -11.40 -14.43
CA ARG A 127 -4.39 -12.70 -13.98
C ARG A 127 -5.15 -13.34 -12.83
N VAL A 128 -6.21 -12.69 -12.33
CA VAL A 128 -7.04 -13.21 -11.23
C VAL A 128 -8.40 -13.58 -11.77
N GLU A 129 -8.78 -14.84 -11.61
CA GLU A 129 -10.13 -15.32 -11.87
C GLU A 129 -11.11 -14.66 -10.89
N GLN A 130 -12.13 -14.00 -11.44
CA GLN A 130 -13.08 -13.21 -10.66
C GLN A 130 -14.49 -13.73 -10.90
N ILE A 131 -15.15 -14.16 -9.83
CA ILE A 131 -16.50 -14.69 -9.86
C ILE A 131 -17.40 -13.77 -9.04
N VAL A 132 -18.52 -13.34 -9.62
CA VAL A 132 -19.48 -12.43 -8.99
C VAL A 132 -20.80 -13.15 -8.74
N TYR A 133 -21.30 -13.08 -7.51
CA TYR A 133 -22.61 -13.59 -7.12
C TYR A 133 -23.56 -12.44 -6.81
N MET A 134 -24.63 -12.32 -7.57
CA MET A 134 -25.70 -11.34 -7.31
C MET A 134 -26.70 -11.95 -6.33
N ILE A 135 -26.55 -11.66 -5.04
CA ILE A 135 -27.39 -12.21 -3.96
C ILE A 135 -27.82 -11.13 -2.97
N GLY A 136 -28.96 -11.34 -2.31
CA GLY A 136 -29.40 -10.46 -1.22
C GLY A 136 -28.51 -10.58 0.03
N GLU A 137 -28.49 -9.54 0.87
CA GLU A 137 -27.67 -9.45 2.09
C GLU A 137 -27.86 -10.66 3.02
N GLU A 138 -29.10 -11.09 3.22
CA GLU A 138 -29.46 -12.24 4.08
C GLU A 138 -28.84 -13.56 3.59
N SER A 139 -28.65 -13.69 2.27
CA SER A 139 -28.10 -14.90 1.64
C SER A 139 -26.57 -14.94 1.64
N LYS A 140 -25.89 -13.80 1.87
CA LYS A 140 -24.41 -13.72 1.82
C LYS A 140 -23.75 -14.68 2.79
N ARG A 141 -24.25 -14.77 4.03
CA ARG A 141 -23.66 -15.65 5.04
C ARG A 141 -23.74 -17.12 4.63
N LYS A 142 -24.89 -17.54 4.10
CA LYS A 142 -25.09 -18.91 3.63
C LYS A 142 -24.15 -19.23 2.47
N LYS A 143 -24.03 -18.32 1.49
CA LYS A 143 -23.13 -18.51 0.34
C LYS A 143 -21.65 -18.49 0.75
N LEU A 144 -21.27 -17.63 1.70
CA LEU A 144 -19.92 -17.60 2.25
C LEU A 144 -19.55 -18.97 2.83
N VAL A 145 -20.41 -19.53 3.70
CA VAL A 145 -20.17 -20.83 4.34
C VAL A 145 -20.06 -21.94 3.30
N GLU A 146 -20.94 -21.94 2.29
CA GLU A 146 -20.87 -22.89 1.17
C GLU A 146 -19.50 -22.86 0.45
N LEU A 147 -18.96 -21.66 0.19
CA LEU A 147 -17.69 -21.49 -0.51
C LEU A 147 -16.49 -21.93 0.33
N ILE A 148 -16.42 -21.54 1.59
CA ILE A 148 -15.28 -21.87 2.48
C ILE A 148 -15.32 -23.31 2.99
N SER A 149 -16.49 -23.96 2.98
CA SER A 149 -16.62 -25.39 3.28
C SER A 149 -16.27 -26.29 2.09
N SER A 150 -16.08 -25.72 0.90
CA SER A 150 -15.73 -26.51 -0.28
C SER A 150 -14.24 -26.85 -0.28
N ASP A 151 -13.87 -28.07 -0.68
CA ASP A 151 -12.48 -28.51 -0.88
C ASP A 151 -11.84 -27.91 -2.16
N ALA A 152 -12.36 -26.77 -2.62
CA ALA A 152 -11.87 -26.04 -3.78
C ALA A 152 -10.75 -25.05 -3.43
N PHE A 153 -10.68 -24.61 -2.17
CA PHE A 153 -9.74 -23.58 -1.72
C PHE A 153 -9.01 -24.01 -0.45
N GLU A 154 -7.68 -23.97 -0.48
CA GLU A 154 -6.84 -24.32 0.66
C GLU A 154 -6.57 -23.10 1.55
N PRO A 155 -6.50 -23.23 2.88
CA PRO A 155 -6.04 -22.14 3.73
C PRO A 155 -4.65 -21.63 3.32
N PRO A 156 -4.35 -20.33 3.51
CA PRO A 156 -5.20 -19.32 4.12
C PRO A 156 -6.19 -18.67 3.14
N ILE A 157 -7.36 -18.26 3.66
CA ILE A 157 -8.41 -17.52 2.93
C ILE A 157 -8.55 -16.12 3.53
N ILE A 158 -8.76 -15.09 2.70
CA ILE A 158 -9.05 -13.72 3.17
C ILE A 158 -10.48 -13.34 2.84
N ILE A 159 -11.21 -12.84 3.84
CA ILE A 159 -12.56 -12.30 3.69
C ILE A 159 -12.53 -10.80 4.00
N PHE A 160 -12.87 -9.98 3.00
CA PHE A 160 -12.98 -8.54 3.17
C PHE A 160 -14.39 -8.08 3.50
N VAL A 161 -14.49 -7.20 4.48
CA VAL A 161 -15.72 -6.50 4.90
C VAL A 161 -15.45 -5.00 5.01
N ASN A 162 -16.49 -4.19 4.90
CA ASN A 162 -16.31 -2.73 4.86
C ASN A 162 -16.22 -2.08 6.25
N GLN A 163 -16.69 -2.76 7.31
CA GLN A 163 -16.78 -2.18 8.66
C GLN A 163 -16.13 -3.06 9.73
N LYS A 164 -15.50 -2.42 10.72
CA LYS A 164 -14.84 -3.09 11.87
C LYS A 164 -15.80 -4.01 12.63
N ARG A 165 -17.01 -3.49 12.94
CA ARG A 165 -18.07 -4.28 13.61
C ARG A 165 -18.50 -5.48 12.76
N GLY A 166 -18.60 -5.32 11.45
CA GLY A 166 -18.90 -6.40 10.52
C GLY A 166 -17.85 -7.52 10.58
N ALA A 167 -16.57 -7.16 10.67
CA ALA A 167 -15.47 -8.12 10.77
C ALA A 167 -15.58 -8.98 12.03
N ASP A 168 -15.76 -8.32 13.19
CA ASP A 168 -15.90 -9.02 14.47
C ASP A 168 -17.15 -9.92 14.51
N MET A 169 -18.30 -9.45 13.99
CA MET A 169 -19.53 -10.25 13.96
C MET A 169 -19.40 -11.45 13.02
N LEU A 170 -18.81 -11.26 11.84
CA LEU A 170 -18.63 -12.32 10.87
C LEU A 170 -17.71 -13.41 11.41
N ALA A 171 -16.56 -13.02 11.98
CA ALA A 171 -15.63 -13.97 12.59
C ALA A 171 -16.27 -14.74 13.75
N LYS A 172 -17.01 -14.06 14.65
CA LYS A 172 -17.78 -14.76 15.70
C LYS A 172 -18.78 -15.77 15.14
N GLY A 173 -19.45 -15.42 14.03
CA GLY A 173 -20.35 -16.33 13.33
C GLY A 173 -19.64 -17.56 12.77
N LEU A 174 -18.49 -17.36 12.12
CA LEU A 174 -17.66 -18.43 11.58
C LEU A 174 -17.11 -19.34 12.67
N THR A 175 -16.65 -18.79 13.81
CA THR A 175 -16.18 -19.59 14.96
C THR A 175 -17.27 -20.50 15.51
N LYS A 176 -18.52 -20.03 15.59
CA LYS A 176 -19.66 -20.87 16.02
C LYS A 176 -19.95 -22.03 15.07
N LEU A 177 -19.56 -21.90 13.80
CA LEU A 177 -19.70 -22.94 12.79
C LEU A 177 -18.49 -23.88 12.72
N GLY A 178 -17.51 -23.72 13.62
CA GLY A 178 -16.33 -24.58 13.71
C GLY A 178 -15.10 -24.09 12.94
N PHE A 179 -15.19 -22.97 12.22
CA PHE A 179 -14.03 -22.39 11.53
C PHE A 179 -13.09 -21.67 12.50
N GLN A 180 -11.84 -21.47 12.06
CA GLN A 180 -10.80 -20.79 12.83
C GLN A 180 -10.43 -19.41 12.24
N PRO A 181 -11.30 -18.39 12.34
CA PRO A 181 -10.98 -17.05 11.83
C PRO A 181 -10.09 -16.26 12.79
N CYS A 182 -9.24 -15.40 12.22
CA CYS A 182 -8.65 -14.23 12.89
C CYS A 182 -9.23 -12.94 12.31
N VAL A 183 -9.15 -11.84 13.07
CA VAL A 183 -9.78 -10.55 12.71
C VAL A 183 -8.75 -9.46 12.67
N LEU A 184 -8.74 -8.68 11.60
CA LEU A 184 -7.81 -7.57 11.42
C LEU A 184 -8.47 -6.30 10.89
N HIS A 185 -8.56 -5.30 11.74
CA HIS A 185 -9.05 -3.98 11.40
C HIS A 185 -8.36 -2.92 12.26
N GLY A 186 -8.46 -1.64 11.90
CA GLY A 186 -7.83 -0.52 12.63
C GLY A 186 -8.41 -0.22 14.02
N GLY A 187 -9.01 -1.21 14.69
CA GLY A 187 -9.41 -1.15 16.10
C GLY A 187 -8.77 -2.27 16.92
N LYS A 188 -8.00 -3.17 16.29
CA LYS A 188 -7.15 -4.14 16.98
C LYS A 188 -5.83 -3.47 17.36
N GLY A 189 -5.32 -3.80 18.54
CA GLY A 189 -3.98 -3.38 18.98
C GLY A 189 -2.88 -4.07 18.16
N GLN A 190 -1.65 -3.57 18.30
CA GLN A 190 -0.50 -4.09 17.55
C GLN A 190 -0.22 -5.57 17.87
N ASP A 191 -0.26 -5.96 19.15
CA ASP A 191 -0.04 -7.36 19.56
C ASP A 191 -1.08 -8.31 18.93
N ALA A 192 -2.34 -7.89 18.90
CA ALA A 192 -3.42 -8.68 18.29
C ALA A 192 -3.27 -8.80 16.77
N ARG A 193 -2.71 -7.77 16.13
CA ARG A 193 -2.37 -7.80 14.71
C ARG A 193 -1.25 -8.81 14.46
N GLU A 194 -0.14 -8.73 15.19
CA GLU A 194 0.99 -9.64 15.04
C GLU A 194 0.60 -11.09 15.30
N TYR A 195 -0.16 -11.35 16.36
CA TYR A 195 -0.72 -12.67 16.64
C TYR A 195 -1.58 -13.20 15.48
N SER A 196 -2.48 -12.38 14.94
CA SER A 196 -3.38 -12.81 13.86
C SER A 196 -2.60 -13.18 12.59
N LEU A 197 -1.52 -12.45 12.30
CA LEU A 197 -0.66 -12.70 11.16
C LEU A 197 0.21 -13.95 11.37
N ALA A 198 0.79 -14.10 12.56
CA ALA A 198 1.58 -15.28 12.91
C ALA A 198 0.73 -16.55 12.85
N ALA A 199 -0.46 -16.51 13.46
CA ALA A 199 -1.39 -17.63 13.50
C ALA A 199 -1.92 -18.03 12.11
N LEU A 200 -1.99 -17.08 11.17
CA LEU A 200 -2.34 -17.38 9.78
C LEU A 200 -1.15 -18.01 9.03
N LYS A 201 0.08 -17.57 9.33
CA LYS A 201 1.31 -18.09 8.70
C LYS A 201 1.70 -19.48 9.19
N ASP A 202 1.48 -19.78 10.46
CA ASP A 202 1.78 -21.09 11.05
C ASP A 202 0.66 -22.13 10.87
N GLY A 203 -0.47 -21.73 10.26
CA GLY A 203 -1.61 -22.61 9.99
C GLY A 203 -2.53 -22.85 11.19
N THR A 204 -2.34 -22.14 12.31
CA THR A 204 -3.27 -22.20 13.46
C THR A 204 -4.63 -21.59 13.13
N LYS A 205 -4.67 -20.63 12.20
CA LYS A 205 -5.88 -19.98 11.69
C LYS A 205 -5.94 -20.13 10.18
N ASP A 206 -7.14 -20.44 9.69
CA ASP A 206 -7.35 -20.72 8.27
C ASP A 206 -7.93 -19.52 7.50
N ILE A 207 -8.56 -18.60 8.23
CA ILE A 207 -9.35 -17.52 7.65
C ILE A 207 -8.96 -16.19 8.29
N LEU A 208 -8.66 -15.19 7.47
CA LEU A 208 -8.48 -13.81 7.90
C LEU A 208 -9.70 -12.97 7.50
N VAL A 209 -10.41 -12.42 8.48
CA VAL A 209 -11.49 -11.44 8.24
C VAL A 209 -10.94 -10.02 8.42
N ALA A 210 -10.94 -9.21 7.37
CA ALA A 210 -10.27 -7.90 7.39
C ALA A 210 -11.07 -6.75 6.76
N THR A 211 -10.73 -5.52 7.17
CA THR A 211 -11.15 -4.27 6.51
C THR A 211 -10.01 -3.67 5.69
N ASP A 212 -10.31 -2.87 4.65
CA ASP A 212 -9.30 -2.25 3.76
C ASP A 212 -8.16 -1.55 4.50
N VAL A 213 -8.50 -0.76 5.53
CA VAL A 213 -7.53 0.04 6.30
C VAL A 213 -6.45 -0.82 6.93
N ALA A 214 -6.81 -2.01 7.40
CA ALA A 214 -5.84 -2.92 7.99
C ALA A 214 -5.25 -3.86 6.95
N GLY A 215 -6.00 -4.20 5.89
CA GLY A 215 -5.55 -4.96 4.72
C GLY A 215 -4.32 -4.38 4.01
N ARG A 216 -4.28 -3.05 3.91
CA ARG A 216 -3.17 -2.32 3.28
C ARG A 216 -1.89 -2.45 4.12
N GLY A 217 -0.81 -2.91 3.49
CA GLY A 217 0.50 -3.07 4.11
C GLY A 217 0.68 -4.33 4.96
N ILE A 218 -0.29 -5.26 4.96
CA ILE A 218 -0.02 -6.61 5.46
C ILE A 218 0.71 -7.40 4.39
N ASP A 219 1.83 -8.02 4.72
CA ASP A 219 2.52 -8.98 3.86
C ASP A 219 1.95 -10.40 4.06
N ILE A 220 0.69 -10.55 3.67
CA ILE A 220 0.06 -11.84 3.40
C ILE A 220 -0.22 -11.82 1.89
N LYS A 221 0.66 -12.51 1.17
CA LYS A 221 0.51 -12.82 -0.25
C LYS A 221 0.17 -14.30 -0.36
N ASP A 222 -0.23 -14.69 -1.55
CA ASP A 222 -0.39 -16.09 -1.93
C ASP A 222 -1.54 -16.84 -1.24
N VAL A 223 -2.68 -16.15 -1.03
CA VAL A 223 -3.89 -16.81 -0.55
C VAL A 223 -4.63 -17.52 -1.69
N SER A 224 -5.25 -18.66 -1.40
CA SER A 224 -5.98 -19.43 -2.42
C SER A 224 -7.28 -18.73 -2.85
N LEU A 225 -7.89 -17.98 -1.92
CA LEU A 225 -9.17 -17.30 -2.11
C LEU A 225 -9.17 -15.93 -1.41
N VAL A 226 -9.54 -14.91 -2.18
CA VAL A 226 -9.98 -13.62 -1.65
C VAL A 226 -11.49 -13.50 -1.87
N LEU A 227 -12.24 -13.36 -0.79
CA LEU A 227 -13.69 -13.22 -0.81
C LEU A 227 -14.09 -11.81 -0.36
N ASN A 228 -14.67 -11.05 -1.29
CA ASN A 228 -15.27 -9.76 -0.99
C ASN A 228 -16.69 -9.97 -0.43
N TYR A 229 -16.82 -10.10 0.90
CA TYR A 229 -18.14 -10.26 1.55
C TYR A 229 -18.98 -8.99 1.40
N ASP A 230 -18.30 -7.84 1.56
CA ASP A 230 -18.80 -6.54 1.12
C ASP A 230 -17.97 -6.06 -0.05
N MET A 231 -18.61 -5.60 -1.12
CA MET A 231 -17.89 -4.98 -2.24
C MET A 231 -17.16 -3.73 -1.77
N ALA A 232 -15.95 -3.55 -2.29
CA ALA A 232 -15.15 -2.36 -2.02
C ALA A 232 -15.88 -1.11 -2.52
N LYS A 233 -15.61 0.03 -1.87
CA LYS A 233 -16.23 1.32 -2.24
C LYS A 233 -15.60 1.95 -3.48
N SER A 234 -14.38 1.56 -3.82
CA SER A 234 -13.64 2.02 -5.00
C SER A 234 -13.01 0.85 -5.74
N ILE A 235 -12.70 1.06 -7.02
CA ILE A 235 -12.08 0.04 -7.86
C ILE A 235 -10.62 -0.22 -7.47
N GLU A 236 -9.93 0.79 -6.95
CA GLU A 236 -8.57 0.71 -6.43
C GLU A 236 -8.53 -0.21 -5.21
N ASP A 237 -9.46 -0.03 -4.26
CA ASP A 237 -9.59 -0.92 -3.11
C ASP A 237 -9.89 -2.35 -3.54
N TYR A 238 -10.84 -2.53 -4.46
CA TYR A 238 -11.15 -3.84 -5.02
C TYR A 238 -9.90 -4.51 -5.62
N THR A 239 -9.14 -3.77 -6.42
CA THR A 239 -7.92 -4.24 -7.09
C THR A 239 -6.85 -4.63 -6.05
N HIS A 240 -6.67 -3.85 -5.00
CA HIS A 240 -5.75 -4.16 -3.90
C HIS A 240 -6.17 -5.39 -3.09
N ARG A 241 -7.48 -5.63 -2.92
CA ARG A 241 -7.99 -6.83 -2.25
C ARG A 241 -7.70 -8.08 -3.06
N ILE A 242 -8.08 -8.11 -4.34
CA ILE A 242 -7.92 -9.31 -5.18
C ILE A 242 -6.45 -9.60 -5.51
N GLY A 243 -5.59 -8.58 -5.49
CA GLY A 243 -4.13 -8.73 -5.64
C GLY A 243 -3.43 -9.51 -4.52
N ARG A 244 -4.17 -10.05 -3.54
CA ARG A 244 -3.65 -10.95 -2.51
C ARG A 244 -3.64 -12.41 -2.94
N THR A 245 -4.29 -12.75 -4.05
CA THR A 245 -4.34 -14.12 -4.60
C THR A 245 -3.08 -14.48 -5.39
N VAL A 246 -2.74 -15.77 -5.38
CA VAL A 246 -1.71 -16.37 -6.24
C VAL A 246 -2.10 -16.25 -7.72
N THR A 247 -1.18 -15.82 -8.59
CA THR A 247 -1.41 -15.82 -10.05
C THR A 247 -1.54 -17.24 -10.60
N ALA A 248 -2.41 -17.44 -11.60
CA ALA A 248 -2.79 -18.75 -12.15
C ALA A 248 -1.65 -19.75 -12.45
N ASP A 249 -0.43 -19.29 -12.74
CA ASP A 249 0.74 -20.17 -12.99
C ASP A 249 1.24 -20.94 -11.75
N GLN A 250 0.82 -20.54 -10.54
CA GLN A 250 1.26 -21.13 -9.27
C GLN A 250 0.16 -21.92 -8.56
N ARG A 251 -1.06 -22.02 -9.12
CA ARG A 251 -2.07 -22.95 -8.60
C ARG A 251 -1.64 -24.39 -8.96
N PRO A 252 -1.61 -25.34 -8.01
CA PRO A 252 -1.45 -26.75 -8.36
C PRO A 252 -2.56 -27.15 -9.33
N ARG A 253 -2.18 -27.61 -10.52
CA ARG A 253 -3.10 -28.12 -11.56
C ARG A 253 -3.73 -29.44 -11.09
N SER A 254 -4.70 -29.41 -10.18
CA SER A 254 -5.35 -30.63 -9.75
C SER A 254 -6.87 -30.60 -9.70
N LYS A 255 -7.54 -29.45 -9.89
CA LYS A 255 -9.01 -29.44 -10.01
C LYS A 255 -9.53 -28.44 -11.06
N PRO A 256 -10.34 -28.89 -12.04
CA PRO A 256 -11.10 -27.99 -12.92
C PRO A 256 -12.25 -27.30 -12.16
N PRO A 257 -12.85 -26.24 -12.74
CA PRO A 257 -13.91 -25.43 -12.12
C PRO A 257 -15.21 -26.20 -11.85
#